data_AF-A0A6F8XRI4-F1
#
_entry.id   AF-A0A6F8XRI4-F1
#
_cell.length_a   1.000
_cell.length_b   1.000
_cell.length_c   1.000
_cell.angle_alpha   90.00
_cell.angle_beta   90.00
_cell.angle_gamma   90.00
#
_symmetry.space_group_name_H-M   'P 1'
#
loop_
_entity.id
_entity.type
_entity.pdbx_description
1 polymer ?
#
loop_
_entity_poly.entity_id
_entity_poly.type
_entity_poly.pdbx_seq_one_letter_code
_entity_poly.pdbx_strand_id
1 'polypeptide(L)'
;MPRFSAEQIYGFARRAGFSPDEAATMTAIALAESNGNSRAHNPHGEDSRGLWQINGRAHPDLVDKYDLYDPLQNAKAAYAVSRQGEDISPWTVTHGGNGARYLRYRQDAQNAAIAYGDGGGRGVWTGTPGYGHRVPAAAPGGGGADPRPMGPVAAVATIKMPRWRHSCGLPKRKWVTRMCSVPR
;
A
#
# COMPACT_ATOMS: atom_id res chain seq x y z
N MET A 1 -7.77 23.75 -1.42
CA MET A 1 -7.47 22.84 -2.55
C MET A 1 -7.73 21.40 -2.13
N PRO A 2 -8.24 20.54 -3.02
CA PRO A 2 -8.58 19.16 -2.66
C PRO A 2 -7.30 18.38 -2.38
N ARG A 3 -7.17 17.92 -1.14
CA ARG A 3 -6.16 16.93 -0.73
C ARG A 3 -6.83 15.57 -0.65
N PHE A 4 -6.23 14.58 -1.31
CA PHE A 4 -6.69 13.21 -1.27
C PHE A 4 -6.03 12.46 -0.11
N SER A 5 -6.80 11.58 0.53
CA SER A 5 -6.26 10.68 1.56
C SER A 5 -5.36 9.61 0.94
N ALA A 6 -4.53 8.96 1.77
CA ALA A 6 -3.71 7.84 1.33
C ALA A 6 -4.55 6.72 0.69
N GLU A 7 -5.73 6.43 1.24
CA GLU A 7 -6.67 5.44 0.69
C GLU A 7 -7.20 5.82 -0.70
N GLN A 8 -7.57 7.09 -0.90
CA GLN A 8 -8.01 7.56 -2.22
C GLN A 8 -6.88 7.50 -3.25
N ILE A 9 -5.67 7.90 -2.85
CA ILE A 9 -4.47 7.83 -3.69
C ILE A 9 -4.16 6.37 -4.06
N TYR A 10 -4.24 5.46 -3.10
CA TYR A 10 -4.08 4.02 -3.32
C TYR A 10 -5.10 3.51 -4.34
N GLY A 11 -6.37 3.89 -4.20
CA GLY A 11 -7.43 3.54 -5.15
C GLY A 11 -7.16 4.05 -6.57
N PHE A 12 -6.60 5.26 -6.74
CA PHE A 12 -6.19 5.74 -8.06
C PHE A 12 -5.05 4.91 -8.66
N ALA A 13 -4.04 4.55 -7.85
CA ALA A 13 -2.95 3.69 -8.30
C ALA A 13 -3.46 2.30 -8.73
N ARG A 14 -4.33 1.65 -7.93
CA ARG A 14 -4.92 0.36 -8.29
C ARG A 14 -5.69 0.43 -9.60
N ARG A 15 -6.50 1.48 -9.80
CA ARG A 15 -7.28 1.70 -11.04
C ARG A 15 -6.41 2.06 -12.25
N ALA A 16 -5.19 2.55 -12.04
CA ALA A 16 -4.23 2.82 -13.11
C ALA A 16 -3.51 1.57 -13.62
N GLY A 17 -3.50 0.48 -12.84
CA GLY A 17 -2.92 -0.81 -13.24
C GLY A 17 -1.83 -1.34 -12.30
N PHE A 18 -1.39 -0.55 -11.32
CA PHE A 18 -0.39 -0.99 -10.33
C PHE A 18 -0.91 -2.18 -9.52
N SER A 19 -0.06 -3.18 -9.26
CA SER A 19 -0.33 -4.27 -8.32
C SER A 19 -0.58 -3.75 -6.89
N PRO A 20 -1.15 -4.54 -5.97
CA PRO A 20 -1.35 -4.09 -4.59
C PRO A 20 -0.09 -3.57 -3.88
N ASP A 21 1.05 -4.18 -4.18
CA ASP A 21 2.34 -3.82 -3.61
C ASP A 21 2.90 -2.55 -4.27
N GLU A 22 2.87 -2.46 -5.61
CA GLU A 22 3.25 -1.23 -6.30
C GLU A 22 2.36 -0.05 -5.90
N ALA A 23 1.05 -0.25 -5.77
CA ALA A 23 0.11 0.80 -5.38
C ALA A 23 0.41 1.35 -3.98
N ALA A 24 0.86 0.51 -3.04
CA ALA A 24 1.29 0.97 -1.73
C ALA A 24 2.56 1.83 -1.85
N THR A 25 3.57 1.38 -2.59
CA THR A 25 4.78 2.17 -2.84
C THR A 25 4.46 3.50 -3.53
N MET A 26 3.62 3.48 -4.56
CA MET A 26 3.22 4.67 -5.30
C MET A 26 2.37 5.63 -4.45
N THR A 27 1.60 5.13 -3.49
CA THR A 27 0.89 5.97 -2.52
C THR A 27 1.86 6.76 -1.65
N ALA A 28 2.90 6.09 -1.14
CA ALA A 28 3.93 6.75 -0.34
C ALA A 28 4.72 7.79 -1.16
N ILE A 29 4.99 7.51 -2.45
CA ILE A 29 5.62 8.46 -3.38
C ILE A 29 4.74 9.69 -3.60
N ALA A 30 3.46 9.52 -3.92
CA ALA A 30 2.54 10.65 -4.13
C ALA A 30 2.41 11.56 -2.90
N LEU A 31 2.37 10.97 -1.69
CA LEU A 31 2.35 11.73 -0.44
C LEU A 31 3.65 12.51 -0.23
N ALA A 32 4.80 11.93 -0.57
CA ALA A 32 6.09 12.61 -0.46
C ALA A 32 6.31 13.70 -1.52
N GLU A 33 5.70 13.57 -2.69
CA GLU A 33 5.78 14.54 -3.78
C GLU A 33 4.83 15.73 -3.57
N SER A 34 3.55 15.45 -3.27
CA SER A 34 2.49 16.47 -3.32
C SER A 34 1.74 16.66 -2.01
N ASN A 35 2.00 15.84 -0.99
CA ASN A 35 1.19 15.76 0.23
C ASN A 35 -0.31 15.54 -0.09
N GLY A 36 -0.60 14.76 -1.14
CA GLY A 36 -1.95 14.45 -1.62
C GLY A 36 -2.63 15.58 -2.40
N ASN A 37 -1.92 16.65 -2.77
CA ASN A 37 -2.46 17.77 -3.53
C ASN A 37 -2.46 17.47 -5.04
N SER A 38 -3.63 17.11 -5.59
CA SER A 38 -3.81 16.89 -7.04
C SER A 38 -3.54 18.12 -7.92
N ARG A 39 -3.55 19.32 -7.35
CA ARG A 39 -3.25 20.57 -8.06
C ARG A 39 -1.84 21.08 -7.78
N ALA A 40 -0.95 20.24 -7.24
CA ALA A 40 0.45 20.59 -7.08
C ALA A 40 1.08 20.85 -8.46
N HIS A 41 1.83 21.94 -8.56
CA HIS A 41 2.53 22.34 -9.77
C HIS A 41 3.84 23.01 -9.40
N ASN A 42 4.95 22.49 -9.91
CA ASN A 42 6.24 23.17 -9.84
C ASN A 42 6.64 23.70 -11.24
N PRO A 43 6.56 25.03 -11.47
CA PRO A 43 6.95 25.66 -12.73
C PRO A 43 8.40 26.19 -12.75
N HIS A 44 9.13 26.11 -11.63
CA HIS A 44 10.45 26.76 -11.51
C HIS A 44 11.58 25.82 -11.94
N GLY A 45 12.01 25.92 -13.20
CA GLY A 45 13.07 25.08 -13.76
C GLY A 45 12.62 23.68 -14.18
N GLU A 46 11.37 23.30 -13.88
CA GLU A 46 10.69 22.10 -14.32
C GLU A 46 9.21 22.38 -14.62
N ASP A 47 8.45 21.36 -15.03
CA ASP A 47 6.98 21.43 -15.21
C ASP A 47 6.32 20.17 -14.64
N SER A 48 6.39 20.02 -13.32
CA SER A 48 5.95 18.82 -12.61
C SER A 48 4.53 19.00 -12.06
N ARG A 49 3.60 18.12 -12.41
CA ARG A 49 2.15 18.30 -12.18
C ARG A 49 1.50 17.12 -11.44
N GLY A 50 0.55 17.44 -10.57
CA GLY A 50 -0.35 16.46 -9.96
C GLY A 50 0.22 15.73 -8.76
N LEU A 51 -0.49 14.66 -8.37
CA LEU A 51 -0.18 13.84 -7.20
C LEU A 51 1.22 13.23 -7.23
N TRP A 52 1.63 12.70 -8.38
CA TRP A 52 2.93 12.07 -8.61
C TRP A 52 3.97 13.01 -9.24
N GLN A 53 3.69 14.32 -9.32
CA GLN A 53 4.62 15.30 -9.87
C GLN A 53 5.25 14.86 -11.21
N ILE A 54 4.40 14.49 -12.17
CA ILE A 54 4.85 14.06 -13.49
C ILE A 54 5.43 15.25 -14.22
N ASN A 55 6.70 15.16 -14.60
CA ASN A 55 7.42 16.21 -15.32
C ASN A 55 6.99 16.23 -16.80
N GLY A 56 6.20 17.23 -17.17
CA GLY A 56 5.68 17.40 -18.52
C GLY A 56 6.72 17.74 -19.57
N ARG A 57 7.88 18.31 -19.17
CA ARG A 57 9.00 18.55 -20.10
C ARG A 57 9.74 17.26 -20.45
N ALA A 58 9.84 16.33 -19.50
CA ALA A 58 10.46 15.02 -19.71
C ALA A 58 9.53 14.02 -20.41
N HIS A 59 8.21 14.20 -20.26
CA HIS A 59 7.18 13.32 -20.82
C HIS A 59 6.10 14.09 -21.59
N PRO A 60 6.46 14.79 -22.69
CA PRO A 60 5.51 15.60 -23.44
C PRO A 60 4.34 14.78 -24.01
N ASP A 61 4.61 13.54 -24.41
CA ASP A 61 3.59 12.59 -24.89
C ASP A 61 2.52 12.28 -23.84
N LEU A 62 2.90 12.26 -22.56
CA LEU A 62 1.95 12.05 -21.46
C LEU A 62 1.12 13.29 -21.16
N VAL A 63 1.67 14.49 -21.38
CA VAL A 63 0.92 15.76 -21.25
C VAL A 63 -0.16 15.86 -22.32
N ASP A 64 0.13 15.44 -23.55
CA ASP A 64 -0.83 15.46 -24.65
C ASP A 64 -1.93 14.41 -24.46
N LYS A 65 -1.62 13.30 -23.76
CA LYS A 65 -2.53 12.17 -23.56
C LYS A 65 -3.40 12.29 -22.31
N TYR A 66 -2.92 12.95 -21.26
CA TYR A 66 -3.54 12.93 -19.93
C TYR A 66 -3.70 14.33 -19.34
N ASP A 67 -4.85 14.58 -18.70
CA ASP A 67 -4.97 15.68 -17.75
C ASP A 67 -4.21 15.33 -16.46
N LEU A 68 -2.99 15.86 -16.31
CA LEU A 68 -2.13 15.58 -15.16
C LEU A 68 -2.64 16.15 -13.82
N TYR A 69 -3.72 16.94 -13.81
CA TYR A 69 -4.39 17.38 -12.58
C TYR A 69 -5.57 16.48 -12.19
N ASP A 70 -6.09 15.67 -13.11
CA ASP A 70 -7.04 14.62 -12.76
C ASP A 70 -6.30 13.47 -12.04
N PRO A 71 -6.69 13.10 -10.81
CA PRO A 71 -5.95 12.11 -10.02
C PRO A 71 -5.76 10.76 -10.69
N LEU A 72 -6.77 10.29 -11.43
CA LEU A 72 -6.71 8.98 -12.08
C LEU A 72 -5.84 9.04 -13.34
N GLN A 73 -5.96 10.08 -14.14
CA GLN A 73 -5.12 10.27 -15.32
C GLN A 73 -3.66 10.50 -14.92
N ASN A 74 -3.39 11.25 -13.84
CA ASN A 74 -2.06 11.39 -13.27
C ASN A 74 -1.50 10.04 -12.78
N ALA A 75 -2.33 9.18 -12.18
CA ALA A 75 -1.93 7.82 -11.82
C ALA A 75 -1.59 6.96 -13.06
N LYS A 76 -2.33 7.09 -14.16
CA LYS A 76 -2.03 6.40 -15.43
C LYS A 76 -0.73 6.89 -16.06
N ALA A 77 -0.45 8.20 -15.97
CA ALA A 77 0.84 8.74 -16.38
C ALA A 77 1.97 8.19 -15.50
N ALA A 78 1.80 8.14 -14.18
CA ALA A 78 2.76 7.54 -13.26
C ALA A 78 3.00 6.05 -13.56
N TYR A 79 1.97 5.30 -13.93
CA TYR A 79 2.09 3.91 -14.36
C TYR A 79 2.96 3.76 -15.62
N ALA A 80 2.81 4.67 -16.59
CA ALA A 80 3.67 4.69 -17.77
C ALA A 80 5.12 5.06 -17.43
N VAL A 81 5.33 6.13 -16.66
CA VAL A 81 6.67 6.62 -16.25
C VAL A 81 7.44 5.56 -15.47
N SER A 82 6.76 4.82 -14.61
CA SER A 82 7.38 3.79 -13.76
C SER A 82 7.64 2.46 -14.46
N ARG A 83 7.53 2.39 -15.79
CA ARG A 83 7.56 1.12 -16.54
C ARG A 83 6.59 0.09 -15.94
N GLN A 84 5.33 0.50 -15.78
CA GLN A 84 4.26 -0.34 -15.24
C GLN A 84 4.47 -0.73 -13.76
N GLY A 85 5.17 0.10 -12.99
CA GLY A 85 5.46 -0.14 -11.57
C GLY A 85 6.79 -0.82 -11.27
N GLU A 86 7.54 -1.23 -12.29
CA GLU A 86 8.85 -1.88 -12.13
C GLU A 86 9.96 -0.91 -11.68
N ASP A 87 9.79 0.39 -11.95
CA ASP A 87 10.82 1.40 -11.73
C ASP A 87 10.30 2.66 -11.03
N ILE A 88 10.72 2.86 -9.78
CA ILE A 88 10.42 4.09 -9.01
C ILE A 88 11.57 5.12 -9.03
N SER A 89 12.65 4.84 -9.77
CA SER A 89 13.80 5.74 -9.85
C SER A 89 13.56 7.08 -10.58
N PRO A 90 12.50 7.28 -11.38
CA PRO A 90 12.18 8.62 -11.89
C PRO A 90 11.85 9.64 -10.79
N TRP A 91 11.44 9.19 -9.60
CA TRP A 91 11.07 10.06 -8.49
C TRP A 91 12.22 10.27 -7.51
N THR A 92 12.68 11.51 -7.39
CA THR A 92 13.76 11.85 -6.44
C THR A 92 13.34 11.69 -4.97
N VAL A 93 12.05 11.64 -4.62
CA VAL A 93 11.64 11.29 -3.23
C VAL A 93 12.10 9.89 -2.80
N THR A 94 12.48 9.04 -3.77
CA THR A 94 12.93 7.67 -3.52
C THR A 94 14.44 7.55 -3.29
N HIS A 95 15.23 8.58 -3.64
CA HIS A 95 16.70 8.58 -3.56
C HIS A 95 17.28 10.01 -3.40
N GLY A 96 18.61 10.17 -3.52
CA GLY A 96 19.27 11.49 -3.50
C GLY A 96 19.56 12.10 -2.11
N GLY A 97 19.92 13.39 -2.10
CA GLY A 97 20.55 14.08 -0.95
C GLY A 97 19.71 14.25 0.32
N ASN A 98 18.39 14.01 0.25
CA ASN A 98 17.50 13.99 1.41
C ASN A 98 17.09 12.57 1.86
N GLY A 99 17.69 11.53 1.27
CA GLY A 99 17.33 10.14 1.50
C GLY A 99 15.94 9.77 0.95
N ALA A 100 15.59 8.49 1.06
CA ALA A 100 14.31 7.92 0.63
C ALA A 100 13.11 8.45 1.44
N ARG A 101 12.74 9.73 1.25
CA ARG A 101 11.69 10.44 1.99
C ARG A 101 10.34 9.75 1.94
N TYR A 102 10.01 9.07 0.85
CA TYR A 102 8.75 8.32 0.72
C TYR A 102 8.56 7.28 1.83
N LEU A 103 9.64 6.74 2.41
CA LEU A 103 9.57 5.78 3.51
C LEU A 103 8.88 6.35 4.77
N ARG A 104 8.83 7.68 4.94
CA ARG A 104 8.09 8.33 6.03
C ARG A 104 6.58 8.06 5.94
N TYR A 105 6.08 7.79 4.74
CA TYR A 105 4.67 7.53 4.44
C TYR A 105 4.35 6.03 4.31
N ARG A 106 5.30 5.15 4.62
CA ARG A 106 5.13 3.69 4.54
C ARG A 106 3.91 3.20 5.32
N GLN A 107 3.76 3.68 6.57
CA GLN A 107 2.65 3.25 7.42
C GLN A 107 1.30 3.69 6.85
N ASP A 108 1.21 4.93 6.34
CA ASP A 108 -0.01 5.45 5.74
C ASP A 108 -0.41 4.65 4.49
N ALA A 109 0.57 4.31 3.65
CA ALA A 109 0.35 3.49 2.46
C ALA A 109 -0.09 2.05 2.79
N GLN A 110 0.50 1.44 3.82
CA GLN A 110 0.09 0.11 4.27
C GLN A 110 -1.32 0.13 4.86
N ASN A 111 -1.66 1.16 5.63
CA ASN A 111 -3.01 1.35 6.16
C ASN A 111 -4.03 1.59 5.03
N ALA A 112 -3.65 2.33 3.98
CA ALA A 112 -4.47 2.53 2.80
C ALA A 112 -4.78 1.22 2.08
N ALA A 113 -3.79 0.33 1.92
CA ALA A 113 -4.02 -0.99 1.33
C ALA A 113 -4.96 -1.87 2.18
N ILE A 114 -4.84 -1.81 3.51
CA ILE A 114 -5.75 -2.50 4.43
C ILE A 114 -7.18 -1.95 4.28
N ALA A 115 -7.34 -0.62 4.30
CA ALA A 115 -8.65 0.03 4.16
C ALA A 115 -9.31 -0.28 2.80
N TYR A 116 -8.51 -0.34 1.74
CA TYR A 116 -8.97 -0.69 0.39
C TYR A 116 -9.34 -2.19 0.25
N GLY A 117 -8.92 -3.05 1.19
CA GLY A 117 -9.22 -4.48 1.18
C GLY A 117 -8.14 -5.38 0.57
N ASP A 118 -6.99 -4.82 0.19
CA ASP A 118 -5.85 -5.56 -0.36
C ASP A 118 -4.95 -6.17 0.74
N GLY A 119 -5.22 -5.89 2.02
CA GLY A 119 -4.55 -6.50 3.17
C GLY A 119 -3.28 -5.79 3.63
N GLY A 120 -2.70 -6.28 4.73
CA GLY A 120 -1.52 -5.67 5.37
C GLY A 120 -0.18 -6.04 4.74
N GLY A 121 0.87 -5.33 5.13
CA GLY A 121 2.25 -5.64 4.73
C GLY A 121 2.62 -5.27 3.29
N ARG A 122 1.73 -4.58 2.55
CA ARG A 122 1.97 -4.20 1.16
C ARG A 122 3.15 -3.25 0.99
N GLY A 123 3.71 -3.27 -0.22
CA GLY A 123 4.71 -2.32 -0.69
C GLY A 123 6.09 -2.91 -0.93
N VAL A 124 6.78 -2.36 -1.92
CA VAL A 124 8.19 -2.60 -2.22
C VAL A 124 9.02 -1.45 -1.64
N TRP A 125 9.75 -1.71 -0.55
CA TRP A 125 10.34 -0.67 0.33
C TRP A 125 11.86 -0.49 0.22
N THR A 126 12.45 -1.11 -0.76
CA THR A 126 13.89 -1.41 -0.82
C THR A 126 14.62 -0.71 -1.96
N GLY A 127 13.92 0.16 -2.67
CA GLY A 127 14.46 0.84 -3.84
C GLY A 127 14.47 -0.03 -5.10
N THR A 128 14.58 0.63 -6.24
CA THR A 128 14.65 0.00 -7.56
C THR A 128 16.05 -0.59 -7.83
N PRO A 129 16.15 -1.71 -8.56
CA PRO A 129 17.41 -2.24 -9.11
C PRO A 129 18.32 -1.23 -9.85
N GLY A 130 17.81 -0.09 -10.32
CA GLY A 130 18.55 0.90 -11.10
C GLY A 130 19.57 1.77 -10.34
N TYR A 131 19.53 1.80 -9.00
CA TYR A 131 20.40 2.65 -8.17
C TYR A 131 21.23 1.87 -7.12
N GLY A 132 21.52 0.59 -7.36
CA GLY A 132 22.41 -0.21 -6.50
C GLY A 132 21.86 -0.52 -5.10
N HIS A 133 20.57 -0.28 -4.85
CA HIS A 133 19.89 -0.71 -3.62
C HIS A 133 19.39 -2.16 -3.75
N ARG A 134 19.57 -2.95 -2.67
CA ARG A 134 19.25 -4.37 -2.65
C ARG A 134 17.73 -4.58 -2.64
N VAL A 135 17.22 -5.31 -3.63
CA VAL A 135 15.88 -5.91 -3.67
C VAL A 135 15.63 -6.87 -2.49
N PRO A 136 14.38 -6.97 -1.98
CA PRO A 136 13.93 -7.92 -0.99
C PRO A 136 13.12 -8.99 -1.70
N ALA A 137 13.24 -10.19 -1.14
CA ALA A 137 12.45 -11.34 -1.54
C ALA A 137 10.98 -11.11 -1.23
N ALA A 138 10.16 -11.11 -2.28
CA ALA A 138 8.76 -11.51 -2.17
C ALA A 138 8.44 -12.42 -3.35
N ALA A 139 8.92 -13.66 -3.28
CA ALA A 139 8.27 -14.78 -3.95
C ALA A 139 7.52 -15.60 -2.86
N PRO A 140 6.29 -16.05 -3.13
CA PRO A 140 5.52 -16.81 -2.16
C PRO A 140 6.01 -18.27 -2.14
N GLY A 141 6.43 -18.74 -0.97
CA GLY A 141 6.67 -20.16 -0.70
C GLY A 141 8.14 -20.53 -0.49
N GLY A 142 8.44 -21.07 0.69
CA GLY A 142 9.73 -21.70 0.97
C GLY A 142 10.13 -21.57 2.42
N GLY A 143 9.72 -22.53 3.25
CA GLY A 143 10.43 -22.77 4.52
C GLY A 143 11.89 -23.08 4.22
N GLY A 144 12.81 -22.47 4.97
CA GLY A 144 14.25 -22.66 4.80
C GLY A 144 14.94 -22.26 6.09
N ALA A 145 15.40 -23.28 6.81
CA ALA A 145 16.08 -23.19 8.08
C ALA A 145 17.38 -22.34 8.02
N ASP A 146 17.58 -21.49 9.03
CA ASP A 146 18.90 -20.93 9.34
C ASP A 146 19.79 -22.00 9.99
N PRO A 147 21.00 -22.30 9.46
CA PRO A 147 21.95 -23.16 10.14
C PRO A 147 22.85 -22.35 11.09
N ARG A 148 22.45 -22.33 12.37
CA ARG A 148 23.30 -22.39 13.60
C ARG A 148 24.18 -21.16 13.97
N PRO A 149 24.65 -21.06 15.25
CA PRO A 149 24.38 -21.87 16.44
C PRO A 149 23.65 -21.09 17.55
N MET A 150 22.67 -21.72 18.20
CA MET A 150 22.04 -21.17 19.39
C MET A 150 23.02 -21.22 20.58
N GLY A 151 23.34 -20.04 21.15
CA GLY A 151 23.79 -19.95 22.54
C GLY A 151 22.65 -20.35 23.49
N PRO A 152 22.96 -20.74 24.74
CA PRO A 152 21.97 -21.36 25.62
C PRO A 152 20.88 -20.35 25.98
N VAL A 153 19.66 -20.59 25.50
CA VAL A 153 18.46 -19.92 25.98
C VAL A 153 18.09 -20.49 27.35
N ALA A 154 18.05 -19.61 28.36
CA ALA A 154 17.51 -19.94 29.68
C ALA A 154 16.04 -20.39 29.54
N ALA A 155 15.70 -21.49 30.21
CA ALA A 155 14.38 -22.10 30.17
C ALA A 155 13.29 -21.14 30.65
N VAL A 156 12.35 -20.81 29.76
CA VAL A 156 11.07 -20.19 30.16
C VAL A 156 10.21 -21.30 30.77
N ALA A 157 9.84 -21.11 32.04
CA ALA A 157 8.96 -22.00 32.77
C ALA A 157 7.58 -22.08 32.10
N THR A 158 7.17 -23.29 31.73
CA THR A 158 5.83 -23.59 31.21
C THR A 158 4.79 -23.34 32.30
N ILE A 159 3.98 -22.29 32.14
CA ILE A 159 2.76 -22.11 32.94
C ILE A 159 1.74 -23.17 32.51
N LYS A 160 1.49 -24.11 33.42
CA LYS A 160 0.50 -25.19 33.31
C LYS A 160 -0.89 -24.58 33.50
N MET A 161 -1.67 -24.38 32.43
CA MET A 161 -3.08 -24.00 32.58
C MET A 161 -3.89 -25.22 33.07
N PRO A 162 -4.72 -25.08 34.13
CA PRO A 162 -5.56 -26.16 34.60
C PRO A 162 -6.73 -26.43 33.64
N ARG A 163 -6.87 -27.71 33.31
CA ARG A 163 -7.89 -28.30 32.45
C ARG A 163 -9.25 -28.26 33.15
N TRP A 164 -10.11 -27.30 32.80
CA TRP A 164 -11.51 -27.27 33.25
C TRP A 164 -12.32 -28.30 32.45
N ARG A 165 -12.80 -29.34 33.14
CA ARG A 165 -13.74 -30.34 32.62
C ARG A 165 -15.13 -29.93 33.10
N HIS A 166 -16.02 -29.54 32.20
CA HIS A 166 -17.46 -29.49 32.48
C HIS A 166 -18.22 -30.16 31.35
N SER A 167 -18.70 -31.37 31.67
CA SER A 167 -19.81 -32.02 30.98
C SER A 167 -21.10 -31.33 31.40
N CYS A 168 -22.00 -31.02 30.46
CA CYS A 168 -23.44 -31.33 30.51
C CYS A 168 -24.26 -30.49 29.51
N GLY A 169 -25.00 -31.20 28.65
CA GLY A 169 -26.41 -30.92 28.42
C GLY A 169 -26.80 -29.78 27.48
N LEU A 170 -26.89 -30.08 26.19
CA LEU A 170 -27.82 -29.41 25.26
C LEU A 170 -29.26 -29.86 25.54
N PRO A 171 -30.23 -28.94 25.68
CA PRO A 171 -31.60 -29.24 25.32
C PRO A 171 -32.01 -28.49 24.05
N LYS A 172 -32.36 -29.26 23.01
CA LYS A 172 -33.07 -28.77 21.83
C LYS A 172 -34.43 -28.23 22.27
N ARG A 173 -34.66 -26.92 22.12
CA ARG A 173 -36.00 -26.33 22.20
C ARG A 173 -36.51 -26.03 20.80
N LYS A 174 -37.63 -26.67 20.48
CA LYS A 174 -38.40 -26.54 19.25
C LYS A 174 -39.01 -25.14 19.21
N TRP A 175 -38.80 -24.42 18.11
CA TRP A 175 -39.60 -23.24 17.79
C TRP A 175 -40.95 -23.74 17.24
N VAL A 176 -41.99 -23.55 18.04
CA VAL A 176 -43.38 -23.73 17.62
C VAL A 176 -43.80 -22.47 16.89
N THR A 177 -44.09 -22.59 15.61
CA THR A 177 -44.82 -21.62 14.81
C THR A 177 -46.22 -21.47 15.41
N ARG A 178 -46.60 -20.25 15.82
CA ARG A 178 -47.99 -19.90 16.13
C ARG A 178 -48.42 -18.76 15.22
N MET A 179 -49.08 -19.12 14.13
CA MET A 179 -49.96 -18.26 13.32
C MET A 179 -51.33 -18.15 13.99
N CYS A 180 -52.08 -17.10 13.64
CA CYS A 180 -53.43 -16.67 14.09
C CYS A 180 -53.42 -15.90 15.43
N SER A 181 -54.05 -14.72 15.60
CA SER A 181 -55.24 -14.15 14.96
C SER A 181 -55.32 -12.62 15.07
N VAL A 182 -56.06 -12.01 14.13
CA VAL A 182 -56.58 -10.63 14.09
C VAL A 182 -57.81 -10.50 15.01
N PRO A 183 -57.99 -9.36 15.69
CA PRO A 183 -59.25 -8.57 15.62
C PRO A 183 -58.94 -7.05 15.59
N ARG A 184 -59.70 -6.11 15.03
CA ARG A 184 -61.02 -5.96 14.40
C ARG A 184 -60.87 -4.87 13.34
#